data_AF-B3PDT1-F1
#
_entry.id   AF-B3PDT1-F1
#
_cell.length_a   1.000
_cell.length_b   1.000
_cell.length_c   1.000
_cell.angle_alpha   90.00
_cell.angle_beta   90.00
_cell.angle_gamma   90.00
#
_symmetry.space_group_name_H-M   'P 1'
#
loop_
_entity.id
_entity.type
_entity.pdbx_description
1 polymer ?
#
loop_
_entity_poly.entity_id
_entity_poly.type
_entity_poly.pdbx_seq_one_letter_code
_entity_poly.pdbx_strand_id
1 'polypeptide(L)'
;MPITIAMHQPPRYTRLNDEQLQGARVIRLLDREETRYPLLTRLCLDFGLQILQLHPRVFSLLSRQWVPGPVEYILACKAPDNVHWYRMTPTYPSLSELTAYVKHHEVDILHDYLFGDIGLPGDTGEDTPDAGA
;
A
#
# COMPACT_ATOMS: atom_id res chain seq x y z
N MET A 1 20.02 -21.59 -11.90
CA MET A 1 19.58 -20.19 -11.76
C MET A 1 18.06 -20.21 -11.76
N PRO A 2 17.36 -20.06 -10.62
CA PRO A 2 15.91 -19.99 -10.67
C PRO A 2 15.49 -18.60 -11.15
N ILE A 3 14.77 -18.57 -12.27
CA ILE A 3 14.04 -17.42 -12.76
C ILE A 3 12.86 -17.25 -11.81
N THR A 4 12.90 -16.22 -10.96
CA THR A 4 11.75 -15.81 -10.15
C THR A 4 10.68 -15.33 -11.10
N ILE A 5 9.69 -16.18 -11.37
CA ILE A 5 8.42 -15.77 -11.96
C ILE A 5 7.85 -14.75 -10.98
N ALA A 6 7.88 -13.46 -11.34
CA ALA A 6 7.13 -12.42 -10.65
C ALA A 6 5.67 -12.84 -10.75
N MET A 7 5.21 -13.57 -9.73
CA MET A 7 3.84 -14.01 -9.63
C MET A 7 2.97 -12.77 -9.77
N HIS A 8 2.00 -12.88 -10.65
CA HIS A 8 0.88 -11.98 -10.83
C HIS A 8 0.09 -11.92 -9.51
N GLN A 9 0.64 -11.23 -8.51
CA GLN A 9 0.01 -11.14 -7.20
C GLN A 9 -1.12 -10.12 -7.34
N PRO A 10 -2.37 -10.50 -7.06
CA PRO A 10 -3.47 -9.54 -7.05
C PRO A 10 -3.18 -8.45 -6.01
N PRO A 11 -3.75 -7.24 -6.18
CA PRO A 11 -3.66 -6.20 -5.17
C PRO A 11 -4.11 -6.77 -3.82
N ARG A 12 -3.33 -6.47 -2.78
CA ARG A 12 -3.58 -6.94 -1.42
C ARG A 12 -3.83 -5.75 -0.54
N TYR A 13 -5.11 -5.49 -0.31
CA TYR A 13 -5.53 -4.51 0.68
C TYR A 13 -5.13 -5.00 2.07
N THR A 14 -4.20 -4.31 2.72
CA THR A 14 -3.73 -4.72 4.06
C THR A 14 -3.40 -3.49 4.89
N ARG A 15 -3.85 -3.46 6.14
CA ARG A 15 -3.46 -2.43 7.09
C ARG A 15 -1.95 -2.48 7.34
N LEU A 16 -1.30 -1.31 7.27
CA LEU A 16 0.09 -1.15 7.65
C LEU A 16 0.21 -1.04 9.17
N ASN A 17 1.19 -1.74 9.74
CA ASN A 17 1.51 -1.67 11.15
C ASN A 17 2.45 -0.49 11.45
N ASP A 18 2.50 -0.03 12.70
CA ASP A 18 3.32 1.11 13.11
C ASP A 18 4.82 0.92 12.81
N GLU A 19 5.33 -0.31 12.93
CA GLU A 19 6.72 -0.65 12.58
C GLU A 19 7.02 -0.42 11.10
N GLN A 20 6.06 -0.69 10.22
CA GLN A 20 6.20 -0.48 8.78
C GLN A 20 6.10 0.99 8.41
N LEU A 21 5.30 1.75 9.16
CA LEU A 21 5.19 3.20 9.03
C LEU A 21 6.39 3.94 9.67
N GLN A 22 7.18 3.27 10.51
CA GLN A 22 8.32 3.87 11.17
C GLN A 22 9.40 4.25 10.15
N GLY A 23 9.55 5.55 9.93
CA GLY A 23 10.48 6.09 8.92
C GLY A 23 9.91 6.13 7.50
N ALA A 24 8.65 5.72 7.31
CA ALA A 24 7.97 5.85 6.03
C ALA A 24 7.76 7.33 5.67
N ARG A 25 7.81 7.63 4.37
CA ARG A 25 7.62 8.99 3.85
C ARG A 25 6.62 9.00 2.72
N VAL A 26 5.70 9.96 2.76
CA VAL A 26 4.82 10.24 1.63
C VAL A 26 5.64 10.91 0.53
N ILE A 27 5.66 10.31 -0.65
CA ILE A 27 6.28 10.87 -1.84
C ILE A 27 5.25 11.72 -2.57
N ARG A 28 5.59 12.98 -2.79
CA ARG A 28 4.83 13.89 -3.65
C ARG A 28 5.52 13.95 -5.00
N LEU A 29 4.85 13.45 -6.03
CA LEU A 29 5.28 13.62 -7.42
C LEU A 29 4.98 15.07 -7.82
N LEU A 30 5.95 15.97 -7.62
CA LEU A 30 5.86 17.37 -8.04
C LEU A 30 6.14 17.49 -9.55
N ASP A 31 5.58 18.53 -10.18
CA ASP A 31 5.69 19.01 -11.57
C ASP A 31 6.68 18.30 -12.54
N ARG A 32 7.95 18.11 -12.15
CA ARG A 32 8.97 17.43 -12.99
C ARG A 32 8.83 15.90 -13.04
N GLU A 33 8.41 15.27 -11.94
CA GLU A 33 8.18 13.82 -11.85
C GLU A 33 6.76 13.44 -12.31
N GLU A 34 5.84 14.41 -12.35
CA GLU A 34 4.50 14.25 -12.94
C GLU A 34 4.56 13.84 -14.41
N THR A 35 5.53 14.39 -15.16
CA THR A 35 5.76 13.99 -16.56
C THR A 35 6.29 12.56 -16.69
N ARG A 36 6.94 12.03 -15.64
CA ARG A 36 7.59 10.71 -15.66
C ARG A 36 6.66 9.58 -15.23
N TYR A 37 5.74 9.86 -14.29
CA TYR A 37 4.81 8.87 -13.76
C TYR A 37 3.36 9.38 -13.77
N PRO A 38 2.80 9.70 -14.95
CA PRO A 38 1.51 10.38 -15.06
C PRO A 38 0.36 9.57 -14.46
N LEU A 39 0.40 8.23 -14.57
CA LEU A 39 -0.62 7.35 -14.01
C LEU A 39 -0.64 7.41 -12.48
N LEU A 40 0.53 7.36 -11.84
CA LEU A 40 0.64 7.44 -10.38
C LEU A 40 0.20 8.81 -9.88
N THR A 41 0.59 9.89 -10.55
CA THR A 41 0.15 11.24 -10.17
C THR A 41 -1.36 11.37 -10.27
N ARG A 42 -1.96 10.87 -11.37
CA ARG A 42 -3.40 10.91 -11.56
C ARG A 42 -4.15 10.14 -10.48
N LEU A 43 -3.67 8.95 -10.11
CA LEU A 43 -4.26 8.18 -9.01
C LEU A 43 -4.18 8.92 -7.67
N CYS A 44 -3.07 9.60 -7.41
CA CYS A 44 -2.93 10.41 -6.20
C CYS A 44 -3.86 11.63 -6.18
N LEU A 45 -4.08 12.28 -7.32
CA LEU A 45 -4.91 13.48 -7.45
C LEU A 45 -6.41 13.15 -7.49
N ASP A 46 -6.81 12.20 -8.32
CA ASP A 46 -8.21 11.88 -8.60
C ASP A 46 -8.85 11.08 -7.46
N PHE A 47 -8.07 10.17 -6.83
CA PHE A 47 -8.57 9.23 -5.82
C PHE A 47 -7.95 9.44 -4.43
N GLY A 48 -7.12 10.48 -4.24
CA GLY A 48 -6.47 10.75 -2.95
C GLY A 48 -5.52 9.64 -2.48
N LEU A 49 -5.10 8.76 -3.38
CA LEU A 49 -4.10 7.73 -3.09
C LEU A 49 -2.74 8.39 -2.83
N GLN A 50 -1.87 7.68 -2.13
CA GLN A 50 -0.54 8.20 -1.80
C GLN A 50 0.53 7.15 -2.02
N ILE A 51 1.69 7.63 -2.46
CA ILE A 51 2.86 6.79 -2.60
C ILE A 51 3.65 6.88 -1.30
N LEU A 52 3.86 5.74 -0.66
CA LEU A 52 4.72 5.65 0.52
C LEU A 52 6.06 5.03 0.14
N GLN A 53 7.12 5.71 0.55
CA GLN A 53 8.47 5.18 0.58
C GLN A 53 8.69 4.55 1.95
N LEU A 54 8.83 3.23 1.99
CA LEU A 54 9.10 2.44 3.19
C LEU A 54 10.59 2.20 3.35
N HIS A 55 11.02 2.14 4.61
CA HIS A 55 12.40 1.83 5.00
C HIS A 55 12.42 0.59 5.89
N PRO A 56 12.20 -0.61 5.33
CA PRO A 56 12.14 -1.83 6.12
C PRO A 56 13.46 -2.06 6.85
N ARG A 57 13.39 -2.60 8.07
CA ARG A 57 14.57 -3.09 8.77
C ARG A 57 14.74 -4.56 8.47
N VAL A 58 15.95 -4.96 8.11
CA VAL A 58 16.29 -6.36 7.86
C VAL A 58 17.25 -6.84 8.93
N PHE A 59 17.03 -8.06 9.43
CA PHE A 59 17.93 -8.65 10.40
C PHE A 59 19.18 -9.19 9.69
N SER A 60 20.33 -8.59 9.96
CA SER A 60 21.59 -9.06 9.42
C SER A 60 22.14 -10.19 10.29
N LEU A 61 22.23 -11.40 9.73
CA LEU A 61 22.84 -12.55 10.41
C LEU A 61 24.34 -12.34 10.68
N LEU A 62 25.02 -11.54 9.86
CA LEU A 62 26.45 -11.23 9.97
C LEU A 62 26.75 -10.32 11.16
N SER A 63 25.97 -9.25 11.35
CA SER A 63 26.15 -8.31 12.46
C SER A 63 25.26 -8.60 13.67
N ARG A 64 24.35 -9.59 13.57
CA ARG A 64 23.32 -9.91 14.58
C ARG A 64 22.50 -8.70 15.02
N GLN A 65 22.26 -7.77 14.09
CA GLN A 65 21.58 -6.51 14.36
C GLN A 65 20.58 -6.21 13.24
N TRP A 66 19.55 -5.44 13.59
CA TRP A 66 18.63 -4.86 12.62
C TRP A 66 19.31 -3.72 11.89
N VAL A 67 19.50 -3.87 10.59
CA VAL A 67 20.09 -2.86 9.71
C VAL A 67 19.02 -2.30 8.77
N PRO A 68 19.19 -1.06 8.27
CA PRO A 68 18.31 -0.53 7.23
C PRO A 68 18.35 -1.44 5.99
N GLY A 69 17.19 -1.90 5.57
CA GLY A 69 16.99 -2.63 4.32
C GLY A 69 16.93 -1.70 3.11
N PRO A 70 16.77 -2.27 1.90
CA PRO A 70 16.54 -1.49 0.70
C PRO A 70 15.25 -0.70 0.82
N VAL A 71 15.23 0.49 0.22
CA VAL A 71 14.04 1.32 0.14
C VAL A 71 13.00 0.64 -0.73
N GLU A 72 11.74 0.70 -0.30
CA GLU A 72 10.61 0.15 -1.04
C GLU A 72 9.53 1.20 -1.25
N TYR A 73 8.74 1.04 -2.30
CA TYR A 73 7.65 1.92 -2.68
C TYR A 73 6.35 1.14 -2.77
N ILE A 74 5.28 1.72 -2.23
CA ILE A 74 3.92 1.19 -2.32
C ILE A 74 2.94 2.30 -2.69
N LEU A 75 1.82 1.91 -3.29
CA LEU A 75 0.62 2.71 -3.31
C LEU A 75 -0.22 2.36 -2.08
N ALA A 76 -0.67 3.38 -1.37
CA ALA A 76 -1.43 3.25 -0.14
C ALA A 76 -2.56 4.29 -0.12
N CYS A 77 -3.58 4.01 0.67
CA CYS A 77 -4.61 4.97 1.02
C CYS A 77 -4.66 5.15 2.54
N LYS A 78 -5.15 6.31 2.94
CA LYS A 78 -5.38 6.64 4.34
C LYS A 78 -6.84 6.34 4.68
N ALA A 79 -7.05 5.78 5.86
CA ALA A 79 -8.39 5.50 6.36
C ALA A 79 -9.16 6.81 6.66
N PRO A 80 -10.51 6.77 6.72
CA PRO A 80 -11.33 7.93 7.05
C PRO A 80 -11.01 8.56 8.41
N ASP A 81 -10.55 7.73 9.36
CA ASP A 81 -10.13 8.18 10.70
C ASP A 81 -8.81 8.95 10.70
N ASN A 82 -8.11 9.05 9.56
CA ASN A 82 -6.82 9.71 9.43
C ASN A 82 -5.70 9.15 10.33
N VAL A 83 -5.90 7.98 10.93
CA VAL A 83 -4.91 7.31 11.78
C VAL A 83 -4.30 6.15 11.02
N HIS A 84 -5.11 5.35 10.34
CA HIS A 84 -4.65 4.11 9.73
C HIS A 84 -4.27 4.26 8.26
N TRP A 85 -3.29 3.47 7.85
CA TRP A 85 -2.87 3.35 6.46
C TRP A 85 -3.12 1.94 5.96
N TYR A 86 -3.57 1.84 4.71
CA TYR A 86 -3.76 0.58 4.03
C TYR A 86 -2.91 0.57 2.78
N ARG A 87 -2.08 -0.46 2.64
CA ARG A 87 -1.37 -0.71 1.39
C ARG A 87 -2.37 -1.27 0.38
N MET A 88 -2.20 -0.87 -0.88
CA MET A 88 -3.00 -1.34 -2.02
C MET A 88 -2.18 -2.23 -2.95
N THR A 89 -0.87 -1.99 -3.00
CA THR A 89 0.06 -2.73 -3.87
C THR A 89 1.06 -3.53 -3.03
N PRO A 90 1.71 -4.54 -3.64
CA PRO A 90 2.97 -5.07 -3.14
C PRO A 90 4.06 -3.99 -3.03
N THR A 91 5.16 -4.34 -2.36
CA THR A 91 6.35 -3.49 -2.28
C THR A 91 7.18 -3.61 -3.54
N TYR A 92 7.62 -2.46 -4.07
CA TYR A 92 8.47 -2.39 -5.26
C TYR A 92 9.75 -1.60 -4.95
N PRO A 93 10.92 -2.00 -5.49
CA PRO A 93 12.18 -1.30 -5.24
C PRO A 93 12.28 0.05 -5.98
N SER A 94 11.40 0.30 -6.96
CA SER A 94 11.40 1.54 -7.75
C SER A 94 9.99 2.03 -8.10
N LEU A 95 9.84 3.35 -8.26
CA LEU A 95 8.60 3.96 -8.74
C LEU A 95 8.21 3.49 -10.16
N SER A 96 9.21 3.13 -10.98
CA SER A 96 8.97 2.61 -12.33
C SER A 96 8.29 1.24 -12.29
N GLU A 97 8.72 0.35 -11.41
CA GLU A 97 8.10 -0.97 -11.24
C GLU A 97 6.72 -0.85 -10.61
N LEU A 98 6.55 0.02 -9.62
CA LEU A 98 5.24 0.34 -9.06
C LEU A 98 4.28 0.85 -10.15
N THR A 99 4.74 1.76 -11.02
CA THR A 99 3.94 2.28 -12.13
C THR A 99 3.56 1.17 -13.12
N ALA A 100 4.49 0.28 -13.44
CA ALA A 100 4.24 -0.84 -14.34
C ALA A 100 3.18 -1.80 -13.78
N TYR A 101 3.24 -2.09 -12.48
CA TYR A 101 2.24 -2.90 -11.79
C TYR A 101 0.87 -2.22 -11.79
N VAL A 102 0.82 -0.96 -11.39
CA VAL A 102 -0.42 -0.18 -11.34
C VAL A 102 -1.07 -0.09 -12.71
N LYS A 103 -0.29 0.09 -13.78
CA LYS A 103 -0.82 0.08 -15.14
C LYS A 103 -1.48 -1.26 -15.53
N HIS A 104 -1.03 -2.37 -14.96
CA HIS A 104 -1.59 -3.68 -15.24
C HIS A 104 -2.84 -3.98 -14.40
N HIS A 105 -2.90 -3.45 -13.17
CA HIS A 105 -3.93 -3.74 -12.18
C HIS A 105 -4.79 -2.52 -11.82
N GLU A 106 -4.83 -1.49 -12.66
CA GLU A 106 -5.51 -0.21 -12.36
C GLU A 106 -6.98 -0.44 -11.98
N VAL A 107 -7.68 -1.27 -12.77
CA VAL A 107 -9.10 -1.59 -12.54
C VAL A 107 -9.28 -2.31 -11.22
N ASP A 108 -8.45 -3.31 -10.91
CA ASP A 108 -8.54 -4.07 -9.66
C ASP A 108 -8.25 -3.18 -8.45
N ILE A 109 -7.21 -2.34 -8.53
CA ILE A 109 -6.83 -1.40 -7.47
C ILE A 109 -7.95 -0.41 -7.20
N LEU A 110 -8.57 0.15 -8.25
CA LEU A 110 -9.67 1.10 -8.10
C LEU A 110 -10.95 0.40 -7.64
N HIS A 111 -11.22 -0.81 -8.11
CA HIS A 111 -12.36 -1.59 -7.66
C HIS A 111 -12.25 -1.86 -6.16
N ASP A 112 -11.09 -2.30 -5.69
CA ASP A 112 -10.83 -2.53 -4.26
C ASP A 112 -10.83 -1.22 -3.46
N TYR A 113 -10.39 -0.11 -4.05
CA TYR A 113 -10.45 1.21 -3.39
C TYR A 113 -11.89 1.69 -3.17
N LEU A 114 -12.74 1.56 -4.19
CA LEU A 114 -14.08 2.12 -4.22
C LEU A 114 -15.12 1.21 -3.59
N PHE A 115 -14.94 -0.10 -3.75
CA PHE A 115 -15.91 -1.13 -3.36
C PHE A 115 -15.35 -2.17 -2.42
N GLY A 116 -14.02 -2.25 -2.27
CA GLY A 116 -13.43 -3.10 -1.25
C GLY A 116 -13.93 -2.62 0.10
N ASP A 117 -14.43 -3.54 0.90
CA ASP A 117 -14.94 -3.27 2.24
C ASP A 117 -13.81 -2.63 3.05
N ILE A 118 -13.74 -1.30 3.06
CA ILE A 118 -12.64 -0.53 3.64
C ILE A 118 -12.77 -0.53 5.17
N GLY A 119 -13.20 -1.65 5.76
CA GLY A 119 -13.46 -1.84 7.18
C GLY A 119 -13.79 -0.54 7.89
N LEU A 120 -14.84 0.16 7.42
CA LEU A 120 -15.48 1.13 8.28
C LEU A 120 -15.84 0.32 9.54
N PRO A 121 -15.38 0.70 10.74
CA PRO A 121 -15.89 0.10 11.95
C PRO A 121 -17.37 0.51 12.06
N GLY A 122 -18.26 -0.28 11.45
CA GLY A 122 -19.64 0.13 11.29
C GLY A 122 -20.61 -0.95 10.80
N ASP A 123 -20.18 -2.19 10.56
CA ASP A 123 -21.12 -3.29 10.32
C ASP A 123 -20.49 -4.64 10.67
N THR A 124 -19.98 -4.77 11.90
CA THR A 124 -20.09 -6.08 12.55
C THR A 124 -21.52 -6.11 13.05
N GLY A 125 -22.40 -6.75 12.29
CA GLY A 125 -23.77 -7.05 12.72
C GLY A 125 -23.72 -7.54 14.16
N GLU A 126 -24.20 -6.68 15.06
CA GLU A 126 -24.45 -7.01 16.45
C GLU A 126 -25.66 -7.95 16.45
N ASP A 127 -25.44 -9.22 16.13
CA ASP A 127 -26.35 -10.30 16.51
C ASP A 127 -26.27 -10.41 18.03
N THR A 128 -26.97 -9.49 18.69
CA THR A 128 -27.43 -9.66 20.06
C THR A 128 -28.37 -10.86 20.03
N PRO A 129 -28.06 -12.01 20.66
CA PRO A 129 -29.12 -12.96 20.94
C PRO A 129 -30.06 -12.31 21.95
N ASP A 130 -31.22 -11.90 21.43
CA ASP A 130 -32.39 -11.44 22.15
C ASP A 130 -32.63 -12.35 23.37
N ALA A 131 -32.58 -11.75 24.55
CA ALA A 131 -33.04 -12.35 25.77
C ALA A 131 -34.57 -12.47 25.67
N GLY A 132 -35.06 -13.65 25.31
CA GLY A 132 -36.48 -13.92 25.12
C GLY A 132 -36.92 -15.26 25.72
N ALA A 133 -37.66 -15.16 26.82
CA ALA A 133 -38.51 -16.14 27.53
C ALA A 133 -37.86 -17.07 28.56
#